data_AF-A0A0A6P328-F1
#
_entry.id   AF-A0A0A6P328-F1
#
_cell.length_a   1.000
_cell.length_b   1.000
_cell.length_c   1.000
_cell.angle_alpha   90.00
_cell.angle_beta   90.00
_cell.angle_gamma   90.00
#
_symmetry.space_group_name_H-M   'P 1'
#
loop_
_entity.id
_entity.type
_entity.pdbx_description
1 polymer ?
#
loop_
_entity_poly.entity_id
_entity_poly.type
_entity_poly.pdbx_seq_one_letter_code
_entity_poly.pdbx_strand_id
1 'polypeptide(L)'
;MTVTEELQLGEQSKQFFLANVNQLFDEIKNWLADKELHVEQRKVQINEESTGLYTAPTLVISAAQEKLAEIKPYGACIMGTLAAN
;
A
#
# COMPACT_ATOMS: atom_id res chain seq x y z
N MET A 1 13.12 13.10 -24.73
CA MET A 1 11.83 12.62 -24.20
C MET A 1 10.83 13.73 -24.35
N THR A 2 9.65 13.42 -24.85
CA THR A 2 8.50 14.34 -24.87
C THR A 2 7.72 14.21 -23.55
N VAL A 3 7.01 15.27 -23.15
CA VAL A 3 6.17 15.27 -21.92
C VAL A 3 5.18 14.08 -21.90
N THR A 4 4.72 13.64 -23.07
CA THR A 4 3.81 12.50 -23.22
C THR A 4 4.46 11.16 -22.86
N GLU A 5 5.74 10.96 -23.19
CA GLU A 5 6.49 9.73 -22.90
C GLU A 5 6.76 9.59 -21.39
N GLU A 6 7.09 10.70 -20.72
CA GLU A 6 7.33 10.74 -19.27
C GLU A 6 6.04 10.42 -18.48
N LEU A 7 4.90 10.97 -18.91
CA LEU A 7 3.61 10.67 -18.28
C LEU A 7 3.18 9.22 -18.47
N GLN A 8 3.44 8.62 -19.65
CA GLN A 8 3.15 7.20 -19.88
C GLN A 8 4.02 6.28 -19.01
N LEU A 9 5.30 6.60 -18.84
CA LEU A 9 6.21 5.87 -17.97
C LEU A 9 5.80 5.96 -16.49
N GLY A 10 5.37 7.15 -16.05
CA GLY A 10 4.81 7.36 -14.72
C GLY A 10 3.55 6.53 -14.48
N GLU A 11 2.63 6.52 -15.45
CA GLU A 11 1.41 5.72 -15.36
C GLU A 11 1.70 4.22 -15.28
N GLN A 12 2.60 3.70 -16.12
CA GLN A 12 2.97 2.28 -16.09
C GLN A 12 3.61 1.90 -14.76
N SER A 13 4.51 2.73 -14.24
CA SER A 13 5.17 2.52 -12.95
C SER A 13 4.15 2.49 -11.81
N LYS A 14 3.18 3.41 -11.82
CA LYS A 14 2.06 3.45 -10.86
C LYS A 14 1.22 2.17 -10.92
N GLN A 15 0.82 1.71 -12.10
CA GLN A 15 0.01 0.50 -12.26
C GLN A 15 0.77 -0.74 -11.76
N PHE A 16 2.06 -0.86 -12.10
CA PHE A 16 2.91 -1.95 -11.63
C PHE A 16 3.04 -1.96 -10.11
N PHE A 17 3.29 -0.79 -9.51
CA PHE A 17 3.35 -0.64 -8.07
C PHE A 17 2.04 -1.06 -7.37
N LEU A 18 0.90 -0.53 -7.84
CA LEU A 18 -0.40 -0.84 -7.26
C LEU A 18 -0.74 -2.33 -7.37
N ALA A 19 -0.40 -2.98 -8.50
CA ALA A 19 -0.57 -4.42 -8.66
C ALA A 19 0.22 -5.20 -7.61
N ASN A 20 1.50 -4.87 -7.42
CA ASN A 20 2.36 -5.54 -6.44
C ASN A 20 1.90 -5.31 -4.99
N VAL A 21 1.47 -4.09 -4.65
CA VAL A 21 0.96 -3.81 -3.29
C VAL A 21 -0.32 -4.58 -3.01
N ASN A 22 -1.24 -4.64 -3.97
CA ASN A 22 -2.46 -5.42 -3.82
C ASN A 22 -2.15 -6.92 -3.64
N GLN A 23 -1.27 -7.47 -4.47
CA GLN A 23 -0.85 -8.87 -4.35
C GLN A 23 -0.24 -9.15 -2.98
N LEU A 24 0.71 -8.32 -2.53
CA LEU A 24 1.33 -8.48 -1.20
C LEU A 24 0.28 -8.44 -0.09
N PHE A 25 -0.69 -7.53 -0.18
CA PHE A 25 -1.73 -7.43 0.86
C PHE A 25 -2.66 -8.64 0.87
N ASP A 26 -2.96 -9.21 -0.29
CA ASP A 26 -3.74 -10.44 -0.36
C ASP A 26 -2.95 -11.65 0.17
N GLU A 27 -1.64 -11.72 -0.09
CA GLU A 27 -0.75 -12.71 0.53
C GLU A 27 -0.72 -12.59 2.06
N ILE A 28 -0.63 -11.37 2.59
CA ILE A 28 -0.67 -11.13 4.05
C ILE A 28 -2.03 -11.53 4.63
N LYS A 29 -3.14 -11.14 4.00
CA LYS A 29 -4.49 -11.55 4.46
C LYS A 29 -4.61 -13.07 4.51
N ASN A 30 -4.13 -13.76 3.47
CA ASN A 30 -4.18 -15.22 3.40
C ASN A 30 -3.32 -15.86 4.49
N TRP A 31 -2.12 -15.32 4.75
CA TRP A 31 -1.25 -15.81 5.82
C TRP A 31 -1.88 -15.63 7.21
N LEU A 32 -2.66 -14.57 7.42
CA LEU A 32 -3.31 -14.27 8.69
C LEU A 32 -4.73 -14.86 8.83
N ALA A 33 -5.24 -15.56 7.82
CA ALA A 33 -6.64 -16.00 7.77
C ALA A 33 -7.04 -16.93 8.94
N ASP A 34 -6.10 -17.75 9.42
CA ASP A 34 -6.32 -18.67 10.54
C ASP A 34 -5.97 -18.05 11.91
N LYS A 35 -5.72 -16.74 11.96
CA LYS A 35 -5.44 -16.01 13.20
C LYS A 35 -6.70 -15.26 13.63
N GLU A 36 -6.90 -15.12 14.93
CA GLU A 36 -7.95 -14.25 15.50
C GLU A 36 -7.54 -12.76 15.40
N LEU A 37 -7.19 -12.33 14.18
CA LEU A 37 -6.76 -10.97 13.86
C LEU A 37 -7.76 -10.32 12.91
N HIS A 38 -7.99 -9.03 13.12
CA HIS A 38 -8.76 -8.21 12.19
C HIS A 38 -7.82 -7.55 11.19
N VAL A 39 -8.03 -7.82 9.90
CA VAL A 39 -7.24 -7.24 8.80
C VAL A 39 -8.14 -6.32 7.97
N GLU A 40 -7.82 -5.03 7.95
CA GLU A 40 -8.58 -4.00 7.24
C GLU A 40 -7.75 -3.38 6.12
N GLN A 41 -8.36 -3.16 4.95
CA GLN A 41 -7.76 -2.33 3.91
C GLN A 41 -8.36 -0.92 3.92
N ARG A 42 -7.47 0.07 4.01
CA ARG A 42 -7.78 1.50 3.89
C ARG A 42 -7.15 2.06 2.63
N LYS A 43 -7.37 3.35 2.38
CA LYS A 43 -6.78 4.08 1.26
C LYS A 43 -5.92 5.23 1.77
N VAL A 44 -4.80 5.47 1.10
CA VAL A 44 -3.93 6.63 1.31
C VAL A 44 -3.73 7.36 0.00
N GLN A 45 -3.67 8.69 0.06
CA GLN A 45 -3.20 9.49 -1.07
C GLN A 45 -1.67 9.57 -1.08
N ILE A 46 -1.08 9.27 -2.23
CA ILE A 46 0.35 9.40 -2.50
C ILE A 46 0.52 10.49 -3.55
N ASN A 47 1.44 11.42 -3.29
CA ASN A 47 1.81 12.48 -4.20
C ASN A 47 3.29 12.36 -4.54
N GLU A 48 3.59 11.97 -5.78
CA GLU A 48 4.96 11.83 -6.29
C GLU A 48 5.15 12.71 -7.52
N GLU A 49 6.35 13.24 -7.70
CA GLU A 49 6.67 14.09 -8.85
C GLU A 49 6.51 13.35 -10.19
N SER A 50 6.84 12.05 -10.23
CA SER A 50 6.86 11.23 -11.45
C SER A 50 5.50 10.64 -11.85
N THR A 51 4.60 10.44 -10.89
CA THR A 51 3.29 9.78 -11.12
C THR A 51 2.10 10.69 -10.78
N GLY A 52 2.37 11.88 -10.25
CA GLY A 52 1.35 12.78 -9.72
C GLY A 52 0.64 12.22 -8.48
N LEU A 53 -0.57 12.73 -8.23
CA LEU A 53 -1.42 12.33 -7.12
C LEU A 53 -2.22 11.06 -7.47
N TYR A 54 -2.12 10.04 -6.63
CA TYR A 54 -2.92 8.81 -6.77
C TYR A 54 -3.29 8.22 -5.42
N THR A 55 -4.17 7.20 -5.45
CA THR A 55 -4.61 6.49 -4.26
C THR A 55 -4.02 5.08 -4.24
N ALA A 56 -3.45 4.68 -3.12
CA ALA A 56 -2.94 3.34 -2.88
C ALA A 56 -3.61 2.70 -1.67
N PRO A 57 -3.70 1.37 -1.60
CA PRO A 57 -4.23 0.69 -0.43
C PRO A 57 -3.26 0.81 0.75
N THR A 58 -3.76 0.68 1.97
CA THR A 58 -2.99 0.53 3.21
C THR A 58 -3.57 -0.65 3.98
N LEU A 59 -2.74 -1.45 4.63
CA LEU A 59 -3.18 -2.61 5.40
C LEU A 59 -3.04 -2.31 6.90
N VAL A 60 -4.12 -2.45 7.65
CA VAL A 60 -4.12 -2.31 9.11
C VAL A 60 -4.44 -3.66 9.72
N ILE A 61 -3.62 -4.09 10.68
CA ILE A 61 -3.77 -5.35 11.41
C ILE A 61 -4.01 -5.01 12.87
N SER A 62 -5.08 -5.58 13.44
CA SER A 62 -5.51 -5.30 14.81
C SER A 62 -5.89 -6.59 15.55
N ALA A 63 -5.73 -6.60 16.87
CA ALA A 63 -6.22 -7.63 17.78
C ALA A 63 -7.04 -6.97 18.88
N ALA A 64 -8.24 -7.48 19.17
CA ALA A 64 -9.09 -7.00 20.26
C ALA A 64 -9.20 -5.44 20.35
N GLN A 65 -9.31 -4.77 19.20
CA GLN A 65 -9.40 -3.30 19.01
C GLN A 65 -8.08 -2.53 19.15
N GLU A 66 -6.97 -3.19 19.49
CA GLU A 66 -5.64 -2.61 19.45
C GLU A 66 -5.01 -2.76 18.06
N LYS A 67 -4.50 -1.66 17.51
CA LYS A 67 -3.75 -1.68 16.25
C LYS A 67 -2.36 -2.26 16.51
N LEU A 68 -2.05 -3.40 15.91
CA LEU A 68 -0.74 -4.05 16.02
C LEU A 68 0.24 -3.51 14.99
N ALA A 69 -0.23 -3.37 13.75
CA ALA A 69 0.61 -2.95 12.63
C ALA A 69 -0.19 -2.15 11.60
N GLU A 70 0.50 -1.24 10.94
CA GLU A 70 0.03 -0.61 9.70
C GLU A 70 1.15 -0.68 8.66
N ILE A 71 0.77 -1.19 7.49
CA ILE A 71 1.63 -1.32 6.32
C ILE A 71 1.14 -0.32 5.29
N LYS A 72 1.95 0.71 5.08
CA LYS A 72 1.57 1.88 4.29
C LYS A 72 2.56 2.08 3.13
N PRO A 73 2.09 2.14 1.89
CA PRO A 73 2.93 2.58 0.79
C PRO A 73 3.33 4.05 0.96
N TYR A 74 4.61 4.34 0.69
CA TYR A 74 5.19 5.68 0.70
C TYR A 74 6.04 5.83 -0.56
N GLY A 75 5.48 6.54 -1.53
CA GLY A 75 5.99 6.53 -2.89
C GLY A 75 6.08 5.11 -3.47
N ALA A 76 7.13 4.83 -4.24
CA ALA A 76 7.44 3.50 -4.78
C ALA A 76 8.00 2.48 -3.74
N CYS A 77 7.83 2.72 -2.44
CA CYS A 77 8.33 1.86 -1.35
C CYS A 77 7.22 1.54 -0.34
N ILE A 78 7.41 0.50 0.46
CA ILE A 78 6.49 0.15 1.56
C ILE A 78 7.17 0.46 2.89
N MET A 79 6.50 1.24 3.74
CA MET A 79 6.91 1.45 5.13
C MET A 79 6.05 0.61 6.07
N GLY A 80 6.69 -0.21 6.90
CA GLY A 80 6.05 -0.91 8.01
C GLY A 80 6.28 -0.15 9.31
N THR A 81 5.21 0.08 10.07
CA THR A 81 5.32 0.65 11.42
C THR A 81 4.63 -0.25 12.44
N LEU A 82 5.31 -0.48 13.55
CA LEU A 82 4.73 -1.05 14.76
C LEU A 82 4.06 0.08 15.54
N ALA A 83 2.87 -0.15 16.09
CA ALA A 83 2.32 0.79 17.05
C ALA A 83 3.24 0.84 18.29
N ALA A 84 3.67 2.04 18.68
CA ALA A 84 4.33 2.24 19.96
C ALA A 84 3.25 2.28 21.04
N ASN A 85 3.36 1.39 22.02
CA ASN A 85 2.50 1.34 23.21
C ASN A 85 2.68 2.59 24.07
#